data_AF-G8M1Q0-F1
#
_entry.id   AF-G8M1Q0-F1
#
_cell.length_a   1.000
_cell.length_b   1.000
_cell.length_c   1.000
_cell.angle_alpha   90.00
_cell.angle_beta   90.00
_cell.angle_gamma   90.00
#
_symmetry.space_group_name_H-M   'P 1'
#
loop_
_entity.id
_entity.type
_entity.pdbx_description
1 polymer ?
#
loop_
_entity_poly.entity_id
_entity_poly.type
_entity_poly.pdbx_seq_one_letter_code
_entity_poly.pdbx_strand_id
1 'polypeptide(L)'
;MDRYQKLEQITNGINAAYKIRSAGNLLTQRDSESRQDINNVDLLIKMLSVIAEYSPESHRDTFSENLQKSTVYHNTYRNLKQHIKNIQSSRHLDSDGLAKTLEIVKPILTKDRRNIVEKMLQIHEIMKS
;
A
#
# COMPACT_ATOMS: atom_id res chain seq x y z
N MET A 1 -9.25 -5.65 34.32
CA MET A 1 -9.53 -6.34 33.04
C MET A 1 -10.60 -7.38 33.30
N ASP A 2 -11.78 -7.20 32.71
CA ASP A 2 -12.93 -8.09 32.89
C ASP A 2 -12.68 -9.45 32.19
N ARG A 3 -13.25 -10.54 32.72
CA ARG A 3 -13.20 -11.87 32.10
C ARG A 3 -13.79 -11.86 30.68
N TYR A 4 -14.83 -11.05 30.45
CA TYR A 4 -15.42 -10.88 29.12
C TYR A 4 -14.44 -10.26 28.12
N GLN A 5 -13.72 -9.22 28.50
CA GLN A 5 -12.69 -8.59 27.66
C GLN A 5 -11.55 -9.55 27.31
N LYS A 6 -11.15 -10.41 28.26
CA LYS A 6 -10.13 -11.44 27.99
C LYS A 6 -10.63 -12.47 26.98
N LEU A 7 -11.88 -12.91 27.11
CA LEU A 7 -12.48 -13.88 26.20
C LEU A 7 -12.60 -13.31 24.78
N GLU A 8 -13.05 -12.05 24.67
CA GLU A 8 -13.14 -11.33 23.40
C GLU A 8 -11.78 -11.22 22.70
N GLN A 9 -10.72 -10.86 23.44
CA GLN A 9 -9.36 -10.79 22.89
C GLN A 9 -8.87 -12.16 22.38
N ILE A 10 -9.17 -13.24 23.10
CA ILE A 10 -8.82 -14.60 22.66
C ILE A 10 -9.58 -14.96 21.39
N THR A 11 -10.90 -14.72 21.35
CA THR A 11 -11.74 -14.97 20.17
C THR A 11 -11.26 -14.17 18.95
N ASN A 12 -10.92 -12.89 19.15
CA ASN A 12 -10.39 -12.03 18.10
C ASN A 12 -9.03 -12.54 17.59
N GLY A 13 -8.14 -12.99 18.48
CA GLY A 13 -6.87 -13.60 18.10
C GLY A 13 -7.04 -14.87 17.26
N ILE A 14 -7.97 -15.76 17.65
CA ILE A 14 -8.29 -16.98 16.90
C ILE A 14 -8.84 -16.65 15.51
N ASN A 15 -9.77 -15.69 15.43
CA ASN A 15 -10.36 -15.26 14.17
C ASN A 15 -9.32 -14.63 13.23
N ALA A 16 -8.42 -13.80 13.76
CA ALA A 16 -7.32 -13.23 13.01
C ALA A 16 -6.40 -14.32 12.44
N ALA A 17 -6.00 -15.29 13.27
CA ALA A 17 -5.15 -16.39 12.86
C ALA A 17 -5.81 -17.24 11.75
N TYR A 18 -7.11 -17.50 11.87
CA TYR A 18 -7.87 -18.21 10.84
C TYR A 18 -7.88 -17.46 9.52
N LYS A 19 -8.20 -16.15 9.54
CA LYS A 19 -8.20 -15.31 8.32
C LYS A 19 -6.82 -15.23 7.69
N ILE A 20 -5.75 -15.04 8.48
CA ILE A 20 -4.37 -15.02 7.98
C ILE A 20 -4.01 -16.36 7.32
N ARG A 21 -4.34 -17.48 7.95
CA ARG A 21 -4.12 -18.82 7.39
C ARG A 21 -4.87 -19.01 6.08
N SER A 22 -6.13 -18.59 6.00
CA SER A 22 -6.92 -18.67 4.77
C SER A 22 -6.32 -17.83 3.63
N ALA A 23 -5.81 -16.64 3.95
CA ALA A 23 -5.12 -15.78 2.99
C ALA A 23 -3.81 -16.40 2.50
N GLY A 24 -3.06 -17.08 3.39
CA GLY A 24 -1.85 -17.82 3.04
C GLY A 24 -2.13 -19.02 2.13
N ASN A 25 -3.20 -19.77 2.39
CA ASN A 25 -3.57 -20.94 1.58
C ASN A 25 -4.01 -20.57 0.14
N LEU A 26 -4.66 -19.41 -0.03
CA LEU A 26 -5.02 -18.89 -1.36
C LEU A 26 -3.79 -18.54 -2.22
N LEU A 27 -2.65 -18.30 -1.57
CA LEU A 27 -1.39 -17.99 -2.26
C LEU A 27 -0.64 -19.25 -2.68
N THR A 28 -0.54 -20.25 -1.80
CA THR A 28 0.07 -21.54 -2.14
C THR A 28 -0.70 -22.30 -3.22
N GLN A 29 -2.01 -22.08 -3.35
CA GLN A 29 -2.83 -22.68 -4.41
C GLN A 29 -2.70 -21.96 -5.78
N ARG A 30 -2.33 -20.67 -5.80
CA ARG A 30 -2.08 -19.93 -7.06
C ARG A 30 -0.70 -20.22 -7.66
N ASP A 31 0.28 -20.55 -6.82
CA ASP A 31 1.64 -20.90 -7.27
C ASP A 31 1.68 -22.15 -8.17
N SER A 32 0.65 -23.00 -8.15
CA SER A 32 0.54 -24.17 -9.03
C SER A 32 0.10 -23.87 -10.46
N GLU A 33 -0.53 -22.73 -10.74
CA GLU A 33 -1.11 -22.45 -12.08
C GLU A 33 -0.49 -21.25 -12.80
N SER A 34 0.18 -20.32 -12.12
CA SER A 34 1.00 -19.31 -12.77
C SER A 34 2.03 -18.74 -11.80
N ARG A 35 3.32 -18.84 -12.14
CA ARG A 35 4.42 -18.11 -11.47
C ARG A 35 4.23 -16.61 -11.67
N GLN A 36 3.33 -16.01 -10.89
CA GLN A 36 3.24 -14.57 -10.71
C GLN A 36 3.95 -14.30 -9.39
N ASP A 37 5.16 -13.72 -9.45
CA ASP A 37 5.96 -13.35 -8.28
C ASP A 37 5.05 -12.73 -7.21
N ILE A 38 4.73 -13.51 -6.17
CA ILE A 38 3.92 -13.03 -5.08
C ILE A 38 4.74 -11.95 -4.38
N ASN A 39 4.28 -10.71 -4.47
CA ASN A 39 4.91 -9.60 -3.75
C ASN A 39 4.70 -9.84 -2.24
N ASN A 40 5.74 -10.37 -1.59
CA ASN A 40 5.75 -10.68 -0.16
C ASN A 40 5.32 -9.48 0.72
N VAL A 41 5.53 -8.26 0.25
CA VAL A 41 5.11 -7.05 0.97
C VAL A 41 3.60 -6.82 0.87
N ASP A 42 2.97 -7.12 -0.27
CA ASP A 42 1.50 -7.04 -0.41
C ASP A 42 0.81 -8.09 0.48
N LEU A 43 1.42 -9.27 0.63
CA LEU A 43 0.96 -10.28 1.58
C LEU A 43 1.09 -9.79 3.03
N LEU A 44 2.24 -9.23 3.39
CA LEU A 44 2.47 -8.69 4.73
C LEU A 44 1.44 -7.59 5.05
N ILE A 45 1.19 -6.66 4.12
CA ILE A 45 0.16 -5.62 4.28
C ILE A 45 -1.22 -6.25 4.53
N LYS A 46 -1.60 -7.28 3.77
CA LYS A 46 -2.87 -8.00 4.00
C LYS A 46 -2.94 -8.67 5.37
N MET A 47 -1.87 -9.33 5.81
CA MET A 47 -1.81 -9.94 7.14
C MET A 47 -1.94 -8.89 8.24
N LEU A 48 -1.22 -7.77 8.11
CA LEU A 48 -1.31 -6.65 9.04
C LEU A 48 -2.72 -6.04 9.03
N SER A 49 -3.40 -5.95 7.89
CA SER A 49 -4.79 -5.46 7.84
C SER A 49 -5.75 -6.37 8.62
N VAL A 50 -5.55 -7.69 8.56
CA VAL A 50 -6.32 -8.63 9.39
C VAL A 50 -5.99 -8.40 10.87
N ILE A 51 -4.71 -8.23 11.23
CA ILE A 51 -4.34 -7.92 12.63
C ILE A 51 -4.99 -6.61 13.09
N ALA A 52 -5.03 -5.58 12.25
CA ALA A 52 -5.71 -4.31 12.54
C ALA A 52 -7.20 -4.52 12.81
N GLU A 53 -7.85 -5.33 11.99
CA GLU A 53 -9.28 -5.64 12.11
C GLU A 53 -9.61 -6.33 13.44
N TYR A 54 -8.70 -7.11 14.03
CA TYR A 54 -8.96 -7.83 15.28
C TYR A 54 -8.20 -7.27 16.50
N SER A 55 -7.48 -6.17 16.33
CA SER A 55 -6.72 -5.53 17.40
C SER A 55 -7.66 -4.91 18.46
N PRO A 56 -7.26 -4.88 19.75
CA PRO A 56 -7.99 -4.14 20.77
C PRO A 56 -8.19 -2.67 20.39
N GLU A 57 -9.35 -2.12 20.75
CA GLU A 57 -9.77 -0.75 20.37
C GLU A 57 -8.72 0.32 20.69
N SER A 58 -8.05 0.22 21.85
CA SER A 58 -6.99 1.13 22.29
C SER A 58 -5.80 1.25 21.33
N HIS A 59 -5.57 0.26 20.46
CA HIS A 59 -4.46 0.24 19.51
C HIS A 59 -4.92 0.24 18.06
N ARG A 60 -6.21 0.02 17.82
CA ARG A 60 -6.79 -0.23 16.49
C ARG A 60 -6.58 0.95 15.55
N ASP A 61 -6.88 2.16 16.02
CA ASP A 61 -6.82 3.36 15.20
C ASP A 61 -5.38 3.71 14.82
N THR A 62 -4.49 3.82 15.83
CA THR A 62 -3.07 4.09 15.61
C THR A 62 -2.41 3.06 14.70
N PHE A 63 -2.73 1.77 14.89
CA PHE A 63 -2.19 0.70 14.05
C PHE A 63 -2.73 0.78 12.62
N SER A 64 -4.03 1.03 12.44
CA SER A 64 -4.66 1.18 11.12
C SER A 64 -4.11 2.38 10.36
N GLU A 65 -3.93 3.53 11.02
CA GLU A 65 -3.34 4.72 10.43
C GLU A 65 -1.89 4.47 9.97
N ASN A 66 -1.07 3.84 10.81
CA ASN A 66 0.32 3.53 10.46
C ASN A 66 0.41 2.51 9.33
N LEU A 67 -0.49 1.53 9.30
CA LEU A 67 -0.59 0.57 8.21
C LEU A 67 -1.02 1.24 6.91
N GLN A 68 -1.98 2.17 6.95
CA GLN A 68 -2.40 2.94 5.79
C GLN A 68 -1.25 3.78 5.24
N LYS A 69 -0.53 4.51 6.09
CA LYS A 69 0.67 5.28 5.70
C LYS A 69 1.68 4.35 5.03
N SER A 70 2.03 3.23 5.67
CA SER A 70 2.99 2.26 5.14
C SER A 70 2.58 1.71 3.77
N THR A 71 1.28 1.43 3.59
CA THR A 71 0.71 0.97 2.33
C THR A 71 0.83 2.03 1.23
N VAL A 72 0.55 3.30 1.54
CA VAL A 72 0.71 4.42 0.61
C VAL A 72 2.17 4.57 0.18
N TYR A 73 3.12 4.49 1.11
CA TYR A 73 4.55 4.52 0.79
C TYR A 73 4.98 3.33 -0.08
N HIS A 74 4.56 2.11 0.27
CA HIS A 74 4.88 0.91 -0.51
C HIS A 74 4.39 1.02 -1.96
N ASN A 75 3.11 1.38 -2.14
CA ASN A 75 2.50 1.54 -3.45
C ASN A 75 3.19 2.64 -4.26
N THR A 76 3.50 3.78 -3.63
CA THR A 76 4.23 4.87 -4.27
C THR A 76 5.60 4.42 -4.75
N TYR A 77 6.38 3.74 -3.90
CA TYR A 77 7.69 3.20 -4.27
C TYR A 77 7.59 2.19 -5.41
N ARG A 78 6.65 1.24 -5.33
CA ARG A 78 6.45 0.21 -6.35
C ARG A 78 6.12 0.84 -7.71
N ASN A 79 5.18 1.77 -7.72
CA ASN A 79 4.77 2.47 -8.94
C ASN A 79 5.92 3.30 -9.51
N LEU A 80 6.70 3.98 -8.66
CA LEU A 80 7.85 4.76 -9.09
C LEU A 80 8.95 3.86 -9.69
N LYS A 81 9.26 2.73 -9.04
CA LYS A 81 10.23 1.75 -9.54
C LYS A 81 9.81 1.20 -10.90
N GLN A 82 8.52 0.87 -11.06
CA GLN A 82 7.98 0.39 -12.34
C GLN A 82 8.06 1.47 -13.41
N HIS A 83 7.70 2.71 -13.08
CA HIS A 83 7.80 3.85 -14.01
C HIS A 83 9.23 4.10 -14.48
N ILE A 84 10.20 4.11 -13.56
CA ILE A 84 11.63 4.27 -13.87
C ILE A 84 12.12 3.13 -14.77
N LYS A 85 11.72 1.88 -14.48
CA LYS A 85 12.07 0.72 -15.33
C LYS A 85 11.52 0.89 -16.76
N ASN A 86 10.31 1.41 -16.90
CA ASN A 86 9.70 1.67 -18.22
C ASN A 86 10.45 2.78 -18.97
N ILE A 87 10.84 3.86 -18.29
CA ILE A 87 11.66 4.94 -18.87
C ILE A 87 13.02 4.40 -19.34
N GLN A 88 13.68 3.58 -18.51
CA GLN A 88 14.98 2.98 -18.88
C GLN A 88 14.87 2.06 -20.09
N SER A 89 13.77 1.30 -20.18
CA SER A 89 13.52 0.36 -21.29
C SER A 89 13.20 1.09 -22.60
N SER A 90 12.49 2.22 -22.52
CA SER A 90 12.11 3.04 -23.67
C SER A 90 13.16 4.09 -24.07
N ARG A 91 14.19 4.32 -23.23
CA ARG A 91 15.26 5.33 -23.41
C ARG A 91 14.73 6.74 -23.68
N HIS A 92 13.52 7.06 -23.21
CA HIS A 92 12.91 8.37 -23.41
C HIS A 92 12.32 8.87 -22.09
N LEU A 93 12.79 10.02 -21.64
CA LEU A 93 12.19 10.79 -20.56
C LEU A 93 11.70 12.10 -21.17
N ASP A 94 10.39 12.16 -21.42
CA ASP A 94 9.69 13.35 -21.89
C ASP A 94 9.01 14.09 -20.72
N SER A 95 8.41 15.23 -21.03
CA SER A 95 7.64 16.02 -20.07
C SER A 95 6.47 15.22 -19.47
N ASP A 96 5.84 14.33 -20.25
CA ASP A 96 4.79 13.43 -19.76
C ASP A 96 5.33 12.41 -18.74
N GLY A 97 6.53 11.86 -18.94
CA GLY A 97 7.21 10.99 -17.99
C GLY A 97 7.54 11.69 -16.67
N LEU A 98 7.90 12.98 -16.72
CA LEU A 98 8.09 13.81 -15.52
C LEU A 98 6.75 14.10 -14.82
N ALA A 99 5.70 14.48 -15.55
CA ALA A 99 4.36 14.67 -15.00
C ALA A 99 3.87 13.39 -14.30
N LYS A 100 4.07 12.23 -14.93
CA LYS A 100 3.72 10.94 -14.32
C LYS A 100 4.51 10.64 -13.05
N THR A 101 5.79 11.01 -13.01
CA THR A 101 6.61 10.88 -11.79
C THR A 101 6.03 11.71 -10.65
N LEU A 102 5.65 12.95 -10.94
CA LEU A 102 5.03 13.87 -9.98
C LEU A 102 3.68 13.35 -9.46
N GLU A 103 2.84 12.78 -10.33
CA GLU A 103 1.60 12.12 -9.94
C GLU A 103 1.84 10.95 -8.98
N ILE A 104 2.84 10.11 -9.27
CA ILE A 104 3.15 8.94 -8.45
C ILE A 104 3.59 9.34 -7.04
N VAL A 105 4.42 10.37 -6.90
CA VAL A 105 4.95 10.78 -5.58
C VAL A 105 3.98 11.67 -4.79
N LYS A 106 3.00 12.30 -5.46
CA LYS A 106 2.01 13.20 -4.84
C LYS A 106 1.40 12.71 -3.52
N PRO A 107 1.02 11.41 -3.34
CA PRO A 107 0.38 10.93 -2.13
C PRO A 107 1.25 11.02 -0.88
N ILE A 108 2.59 10.91 -1.01
CA ILE A 108 3.54 10.90 0.12
C ILE A 108 4.11 12.29 0.45
N LEU A 109 3.71 13.33 -0.30
CA LEU A 109 4.19 14.68 -0.08
C LEU A 109 3.45 15.37 1.07
N THR A 110 4.17 16.23 1.78
CA THR A 110 3.59 17.20 2.71
C THR A 110 2.68 18.17 1.95
N LYS A 111 1.76 18.83 2.66
CA LYS A 111 0.79 19.76 2.06
C LYS A 111 1.44 20.81 1.15
N ASP A 112 2.52 21.44 1.60
CA ASP A 112 3.20 22.48 0.82
C ASP A 112 3.81 21.93 -0.47
N ARG A 113 4.49 20.77 -0.37
CA ARG A 113 5.09 20.11 -1.54
C ARG A 113 4.04 19.58 -2.50
N ARG A 114 2.92 19.09 -1.98
CA ARG A 114 1.77 18.63 -2.77
C ARG A 114 1.17 19.79 -3.58
N ASN A 115 0.98 20.95 -2.96
CA ASN A 115 0.47 22.15 -3.64
C ASN A 115 1.40 22.60 -4.78
N ILE A 116 2.73 22.54 -4.58
CA ILE A 116 3.70 22.85 -5.64
C ILE A 116 3.57 21.87 -6.79
N VAL A 117 3.50 20.57 -6.49
CA VAL A 117 3.33 19.53 -7.51
C VAL A 117 2.02 19.69 -8.29
N GLU A 118 0.92 20.05 -7.62
CA GLU A 118 -0.35 20.32 -8.30
C GLU A 118 -0.26 21.47 -9.30
N LYS A 119 0.43 22.56 -8.92
CA LYS A 119 0.68 23.68 -9.84
C LYS A 119 1.56 23.27 -11.02
N MET A 120 2.60 22.45 -10.79
CA MET A 120 3.46 21.95 -11.87
C MET A 120 2.67 21.08 -12.86
N LEU A 121 1.79 20.21 -12.36
CA LEU A 121 0.93 19.38 -13.20
C LEU A 121 -0.04 20.23 -14.02
N GLN A 122 -0.64 21.26 -13.43
CA GLN A 122 -1.51 22.21 -14.15
C GLN A 122 -0.74 22.97 -15.25
N ILE A 123 0.49 23.43 -14.98
CA ILE A 123 1.31 24.10 -15.98
C ILE A 123 1.63 23.15 -17.14
N HIS A 124 1.99 21.90 -16.85
CA HIS A 124 2.24 20.88 -17.87
C HIS A 124 1.01 20.65 -18.75
N GLU A 125 -0.17 20.57 -18.14
CA GLU A 125 -1.45 20.43 -18.86
C GLU A 125 -1.74 21.61 -19.78
N ILE A 126 -1.49 22.85 -19.32
CA ILE A 126 -1.62 24.08 -20.12
C ILE A 126 -0.62 24.09 -21.28
N MET A 127 0.63 23.69 -21.06
CA MET A 127 1.66 23.68 -22.10
C MET A 127 1.44 22.61 -23.17
N LYS A 128 0.68 21.56 -22.85
CA LYS A 128 0.32 20.48 -23.76
C LYS A 128 -0.96 20.77 -24.56
N SER A 129 -1.83 21.65 -24.04
CA SER A 129 -3.09 22.10 -24.65
C SER A 129 -2.85 23.15 -25.72
#